data_AF-A0A7S0T631-F1
#
_entry.id   AF-A0A7S0T631-F1
#
_cell.length_a   1.000
_cell.length_b   1.000
_cell.length_c   1.000
_cell.angle_alpha   90.00
_cell.angle_beta   90.00
_cell.angle_gamma   90.00
#
_symmetry.space_group_name_H-M   'P 1'
#
loop_
_entity.id
_entity.type
_entity.pdbx_description
1 polymer ?
#
loop_
_entity_poly.entity_id
_entity_poly.type
_entity_poly.pdbx_seq_one_letter_code
_entity_poly.pdbx_strand_id
1 'polypeptide(L)'
;VVKALCAVRSPKERNVVCVCGRNEHLYNLLTARITNGQLPRTVALSFRRDIAQLMRHCDVVVGKPGPAVVAEALVVRSAVLVLLCERGQVLPQEQAVVSWVQNSGAGIV
;
A
#
# COMPACT_ATOMS: atom_id res chain seq x y z
N VAL A 1 7.87 -4.93 -7.74
CA VAL A 1 7.78 -3.46 -7.50
C VAL A 1 8.16 -2.64 -8.72
N VAL A 2 9.43 -2.67 -9.17
CA VAL A 2 9.88 -1.90 -10.36
C VAL A 2 9.09 -2.26 -11.61
N LYS A 3 8.90 -3.54 -11.99
CA LYS A 3 8.16 -3.89 -13.22
C LYS A 3 6.67 -3.50 -13.23
N ALA A 4 5.94 -3.66 -12.12
CA ALA A 4 4.52 -3.29 -12.04
C ALA A 4 4.31 -1.77 -11.91
N LEU A 5 5.15 -1.09 -11.12
CA LEU A 5 5.17 0.39 -11.06
C LEU A 5 5.76 1.04 -12.31
N CYS A 6 6.55 0.32 -13.11
CA CYS A 6 7.04 0.74 -14.44
C CYS A 6 6.05 0.43 -15.56
N ALA A 7 5.13 -0.53 -15.38
CA ALA A 7 4.05 -0.80 -16.33
C ALA A 7 2.94 0.26 -16.24
N VAL A 8 2.72 0.82 -15.04
CA VAL A 8 1.98 2.08 -14.91
C VAL A 8 2.88 3.20 -15.46
N ARG A 9 2.32 4.04 -16.33
CA ARG A 9 3.00 5.21 -16.91
C ARG A 9 3.69 6.06 -15.82
N SER A 10 4.58 6.94 -16.27
CA SER A 10 5.51 7.75 -15.47
C SER A 10 4.98 8.11 -14.07
N PRO A 11 5.83 8.21 -13.02
CA PRO A 11 5.39 8.55 -11.67
C PRO A 11 4.45 9.77 -11.54
N LYS A 12 4.47 10.67 -12.53
CA LYS A 12 3.62 11.87 -12.65
C LYS A 12 2.16 11.58 -13.08
N GLU A 13 1.85 10.38 -13.54
CA GLU A 13 0.52 9.97 -14.03
C GLU A 13 -0.24 9.09 -13.04
N ARG A 14 0.34 8.78 -11.88
CA ARG A 14 -0.26 7.90 -10.89
C ARG A 14 -1.08 8.71 -9.88
N ASN A 15 -2.31 8.28 -9.63
CA ASN A 15 -3.09 8.78 -8.50
C ASN A 15 -2.79 7.92 -7.28
N VAL A 16 -2.46 8.56 -6.16
CA VAL A 16 -2.07 7.88 -4.92
C VAL A 16 -3.04 8.24 -3.81
N VAL A 17 -3.62 7.23 -3.17
CA VAL A 17 -4.37 7.38 -1.93
C VAL A 17 -3.53 6.79 -0.81
N CYS A 18 -3.06 7.62 0.11
CA CYS A 18 -2.27 7.19 1.27
C CYS A 18 -3.14 7.23 2.51
N VAL A 19 -3.34 6.07 3.15
CA VAL A 19 -4.10 5.97 4.41
C VAL A 19 -3.12 5.88 5.58
N CYS A 20 -3.08 6.92 6.40
CA CYS A 20 -2.12 7.05 7.51
C CYS A 20 -2.58 6.36 8.80
N GLY A 21 -3.80 5.82 8.82
CA GLY A 21 -4.40 5.25 10.03
C GLY A 21 -4.48 6.31 11.15
N ARG A 22 -4.13 5.94 12.38
CA ARG A 22 -4.11 6.87 13.53
C ARG A 22 -2.78 7.62 13.68
N ASN A 23 -1.90 7.57 12.69
CA ASN A 23 -0.64 8.30 12.72
C ASN A 23 -0.84 9.74 12.26
N GLU A 24 -1.24 10.61 13.19
CA GLU A 24 -1.49 12.03 12.93
C GLU A 24 -0.23 12.76 12.44
N HIS A 25 0.93 12.41 12.98
CA HIS A 25 2.21 12.99 12.55
C HIS A 25 2.46 12.72 11.06
N LEU A 26 2.30 11.47 10.60
CA LEU A 26 2.46 11.10 9.20
C LEU A 26 1.41 11.77 8.31
N TYR A 27 0.15 11.82 8.76
CA TYR A 27 -0.92 12.51 8.03
C TYR A 27 -0.60 13.99 7.81
N ASN A 28 -0.16 14.70 8.86
CA ASN A 28 0.18 16.11 8.78
C ASN A 28 1.39 16.36 7.87
N LEU A 29 2.43 15.51 7.98
CA LEU A 29 3.61 15.57 7.12
C LEU A 29 3.24 15.41 5.65
N LEU A 30 2.47 14.37 5.30
CA LEU A 30 2.05 14.14 3.92
C LEU A 30 1.15 15.26 3.39
N THR A 31 0.21 15.73 4.21
CA THR A 31 -0.67 16.85 3.85
C THR A 31 0.14 18.10 3.52
N ALA A 32 1.13 18.46 4.33
CA ALA A 32 1.99 19.61 4.06
C ALA A 32 2.73 19.47 2.72
N ARG A 33 3.27 18.28 2.42
CA ARG A 33 3.97 18.01 1.14
C ARG A 33 3.03 18.05 -0.07
N ILE A 34 1.79 17.59 0.08
CA ILE A 34 0.75 17.66 -0.95
C ILE A 34 0.38 19.13 -1.22
N THR A 35 0.09 19.91 -0.18
CA THR A 35 -0.27 21.34 -0.29
C THR A 35 0.86 22.16 -0.93
N ASN A 36 2.12 21.82 -0.64
CA ASN A 36 3.29 22.45 -1.24
C ASN A 36 3.60 21.95 -2.67
N GLY A 37 2.74 21.12 -3.27
CA GLY A 37 2.89 20.63 -4.65
C GLY A 37 3.99 19.58 -4.84
N GLN A 38 4.62 19.09 -3.77
CA GLN A 38 5.71 18.11 -3.84
C GLN A 38 5.22 16.70 -4.17
N LEU A 39 3.94 16.42 -3.88
CA LEU A 39 3.28 15.14 -4.13
C LEU A 39 2.02 15.36 -4.97
N PRO A 40 2.16 15.64 -6.28
CA PRO A 40 1.01 15.82 -7.16
C PRO A 40 0.17 14.53 -7.23
N ARG A 41 -1.14 14.67 -7.47
CA ARG A 41 -2.09 13.54 -7.61
C ARG A 41 -2.11 12.58 -6.41
N THR A 42 -1.76 13.08 -5.24
CA THR A 42 -1.74 12.31 -3.99
C THR A 42 -2.75 12.88 -3.02
N VAL A 43 -3.54 12.00 -2.40
CA VAL A 43 -4.44 12.35 -1.30
C VAL A 43 -3.99 11.58 -0.05
N ALA A 44 -3.84 12.29 1.06
CA ALA A 44 -3.63 11.68 2.37
C ALA A 44 -4.98 11.58 3.09
N LEU A 45 -5.25 10.42 3.68
CA LEU A 45 -6.40 10.15 4.52
C LEU A 45 -5.92 9.74 5.90
N SER A 46 -6.62 10.20 6.94
CA SER A 46 -6.41 9.74 8.32
C SER A 46 -7.04 8.35 8.53
N PHE A 47 -7.46 8.01 9.74
CA PHE A 47 -8.11 6.74 10.04
C PHE A 47 -9.43 6.59 9.24
N ARG A 48 -9.58 5.46 8.57
CA ARG A 48 -10.72 5.13 7.71
C ARG A 48 -11.30 3.77 8.10
N ARG A 49 -12.62 3.62 7.96
CA ARG A 49 -13.35 2.36 8.19
C ARG A 49 -13.78 1.68 6.88
N ASP A 50 -13.67 2.40 5.77
CA ASP A 50 -14.05 2.00 4.41
C ASP A 50 -12.86 1.51 3.57
N ILE A 51 -11.84 0.93 4.22
CA ILE A 51 -10.61 0.45 3.57
C ILE A 51 -10.91 -0.51 2.41
N ALA A 52 -11.82 -1.46 2.63
CA ALA A 52 -12.21 -2.41 1.58
C ALA A 52 -12.83 -1.72 0.36
N GLN A 53 -13.61 -0.64 0.55
CA GLN A 53 -14.16 0.13 -0.57
C GLN A 53 -13.06 0.91 -1.28
N LEU A 54 -12.14 1.54 -0.55
CA LEU A 54 -10.98 2.22 -1.15
C LEU A 54 -10.14 1.25 -2.00
N MET A 55 -9.84 0.05 -1.47
CA MET A 55 -9.11 -0.99 -2.20
C MET A 55 -9.82 -1.44 -3.49
N ARG A 56 -11.16 -1.46 -3.51
CA ARG A 56 -11.95 -1.78 -4.72
C ARG A 56 -11.77 -0.78 -5.85
N HIS A 57 -11.35 0.44 -5.54
CA HIS A 57 -11.09 1.49 -6.53
C HIS A 57 -9.61 1.60 -6.92
N CYS A 58 -8.76 0.69 -6.45
CA CYS A 58 -7.33 0.68 -6.73
C CYS A 58 -6.95 -0.48 -7.66
N ASP A 59 -6.04 -0.22 -8.59
CA ASP A 59 -5.39 -1.27 -9.38
C ASP A 59 -4.30 -2.00 -8.58
N VAL A 60 -3.67 -1.29 -7.64
CA VAL A 60 -2.55 -1.76 -6.83
C VAL A 60 -2.75 -1.33 -5.38
N VAL A 61 -2.53 -2.25 -4.44
CA VAL A 61 -2.49 -1.98 -3.01
C VAL A 61 -1.09 -2.24 -2.50
N VAL A 62 -0.51 -1.24 -1.83
CA VAL A 62 0.82 -1.34 -1.22
C VAL A 62 0.67 -1.35 0.29
N GLY A 63 1.21 -2.38 0.96
CA GLY A 63 1.04 -2.59 2.39
C GLY A 63 2.27 -3.15 3.08
N LYS A 64 2.23 -3.19 4.41
CA LYS A 64 3.23 -3.87 5.24
C LYS A 64 3.03 -5.38 5.19
N PRO A 65 4.02 -6.23 5.51
CA PRO A 65 3.90 -7.69 5.47
C PRO A 65 3.01 -8.31 6.58
N GLY A 66 2.14 -7.52 7.19
CA GLY A 66 1.25 -7.98 8.25
C GLY A 66 0.06 -8.80 7.71
N PRO A 67 -0.47 -9.75 8.51
CA PRO A 67 -1.55 -10.64 8.07
C PRO A 67 -2.85 -9.89 7.73
N ALA A 68 -3.12 -8.77 8.39
CA ALA A 68 -4.36 -8.01 8.19
C ALA A 68 -4.48 -7.47 6.75
N VAL A 69 -3.44 -6.79 6.23
CA VAL A 69 -3.51 -6.22 4.87
C VAL A 69 -3.55 -7.31 3.80
N VAL A 70 -2.88 -8.44 4.03
CA VAL A 70 -2.93 -9.61 3.14
C VAL A 70 -4.36 -10.16 3.10
N ALA A 71 -4.98 -10.38 4.27
CA ALA A 71 -6.35 -10.88 4.35
C ALA A 71 -7.35 -9.92 3.68
N GLU A 72 -7.25 -8.61 3.96
CA GLU A 72 -8.11 -7.58 3.36
C GLU A 72 -7.99 -7.57 1.83
N ALA A 73 -6.76 -7.56 1.30
CA ALA A 73 -6.53 -7.55 -0.15
C ALA A 73 -7.06 -8.82 -0.83
N LEU A 74 -6.89 -9.99 -0.21
CA LEU A 74 -7.38 -11.27 -0.74
C LEU A 74 -8.89 -11.42 -0.71
N VAL A 75 -9.56 -10.79 0.25
CA VAL A 75 -11.03 -10.75 0.31
C VAL A 75 -11.58 -9.79 -0.76
N VAL A 76 -10.92 -8.66 -0.96
CA VAL A 76 -11.34 -7.62 -1.91
C VAL A 76 -11.11 -8.02 -3.37
N ARG A 77 -10.00 -8.71 -3.68
CA ARG A 77 -9.64 -9.31 -5.00
C ARG A 77 -9.51 -8.34 -6.19
N SER A 78 -9.70 -7.04 -6.00
CA SER A 78 -9.73 -6.06 -7.09
C SER A 78 -8.36 -5.48 -7.45
N ALA A 79 -7.35 -5.65 -6.61
CA ALA A 79 -6.06 -4.98 -6.73
C ALA A 79 -4.90 -5.96 -6.59
N VAL A 80 -3.80 -5.67 -7.28
CA VAL A 80 -2.55 -6.40 -7.07
C VAL A 80 -1.98 -6.00 -5.70
N LEU A 81 -1.77 -7.00 -4.82
CA LEU A 81 -1.13 -6.81 -3.53
C LEU A 81 0.40 -6.71 -3.70
N VAL A 82 0.98 -5.66 -3.12
CA VAL A 82 2.42 -5.46 -3.02
C VAL A 82 2.79 -5.26 -1.54
N LEU A 83 3.63 -6.14 -1.02
CA LEU A 83 4.16 -6.04 0.34
C LEU A 83 5.51 -5.33 0.33
N LEU A 84 5.68 -4.35 1.21
CA LEU A 84 6.95 -3.66 1.41
C LEU A 84 7.78 -4.41 2.45
N CYS A 85 8.75 -5.19 1.99
CA CYS A 85 9.61 -6.01 2.83
C CYS A 85 11.06 -5.51 2.78
N GLU A 86 11.39 -4.49 3.57
CA GLU A 86 12.79 -4.06 3.72
C GLU A 86 13.58 -5.12 4.51
N ARG A 87 14.79 -5.45 4.02
CA ARG A 87 15.67 -6.44 4.67
C ARG A 87 15.98 -6.00 6.10
N GLY A 88 15.71 -6.87 7.07
CA GLY A 88 15.91 -6.61 8.50
C GLY A 88 14.74 -5.92 9.21
N GLN A 89 13.68 -5.51 8.50
CA GLN A 89 12.48 -4.91 9.09
C GLN A 89 11.29 -5.88 9.18
N VAL A 90 11.32 -7.00 8.46
CA VAL A 90 10.30 -8.05 8.55
C VAL A 90 10.44 -8.76 9.89
N LEU A 91 9.39 -8.73 10.70
CA LEU A 91 9.39 -9.42 11.99
C LEU A 91 9.38 -10.94 11.79
N PRO A 92 9.94 -11.75 12.71
CA PRO A 92 9.94 -13.21 12.58
C PRO A 92 8.56 -13.80 12.31
N GLN A 93 7.50 -13.28 12.95
CA GLN A 93 6.13 -13.71 12.72
C GLN A 93 5.55 -13.30 11.34
N GLU A 94 6.06 -12.21 10.74
CA GLU A 94 5.64 -11.76 9.41
C GLU A 94 6.33 -12.56 8.30
N GLN A 95 7.44 -13.23 8.61
CA GLN A 95 8.22 -14.00 7.64
C GLN A 95 7.43 -15.18 7.05
N ALA A 96 6.56 -15.80 7.86
CA ALA A 96 5.63 -16.84 7.39
C ALA A 96 4.62 -16.29 6.39
N VAL A 97 4.06 -15.10 6.67
CA VAL A 97 3.11 -14.41 5.78
C VAL A 97 3.77 -14.05 4.46
N VAL A 98 4.97 -13.46 4.52
CA VAL A 98 5.76 -13.11 3.34
C VAL A 98 6.05 -14.33 2.47
N SER A 99 6.56 -15.41 3.09
CA SER A 99 6.88 -16.64 2.38
C SER A 99 5.65 -17.25 1.72
N TRP A 100 4.51 -17.24 2.43
CA TRP A 100 3.25 -17.72 1.87
C TRP A 100 2.78 -16.87 0.68
N VAL A 101 2.83 -15.53 0.78
CA VAL A 101 2.43 -14.64 -0.33
C VAL A 101 3.30 -14.87 -1.55
N GLN A 102 4.62 -15.00 -1.36
CA GLN A 102 5.56 -15.27 -2.44
C GLN A 102 5.32 -16.65 -3.09
N ASN A 103 5.16 -17.71 -2.28
CA ASN A 103 5.03 -19.08 -2.79
C ASN A 103 3.67 -19.37 -3.43
N SER A 104 2.61 -18.72 -2.95
CA SER A 104 1.25 -18.90 -3.48
C SER A 104 0.94 -18.02 -4.69
N GLY A 105 1.79 -17.04 -5.00
CA GLY A 105 1.51 -16.03 -6.02
C GLY A 105 0.39 -15.06 -5.63
N ALA A 106 0.03 -14.99 -4.34
CA ALA A 106 -1.01 -14.11 -3.82
C ALA A 106 -0.69 -12.61 -3.93
N GLY A 107 0.57 -12.25 -4.21
CA GLY A 107 1.02 -10.88 -4.35
C GLY A 107 2.51 -10.79 -4.70
N ILE A 108 3.03 -9.58 -4.65
CA ILE A 108 4.45 -9.28 -4.88
C ILE A 108 5.07 -8.91 -3.52
N VAL A 109 6.23 -9.47 -3.23
CA VAL A 109 7.04 -9.19 -2.03
C VAL A 109 8.28 -8.39 -2.43
#